data_AF-A0A9K3GM74-F1
#
_entry.id   AF-A0A9K3GM74-F1
#
_cell.length_a   1.000
_cell.length_b   1.000
_cell.length_c   1.000
_cell.angle_alpha   90.00
_cell.angle_beta   90.00
_cell.angle_gamma   90.00
#
_symmetry.space_group_name_H-M   'P 1'
#
loop_
_entity.id
_entity.type
_entity.pdbx_description
1 polymer ?
#
loop_
_entity_poly.entity_id
_entity_poly.type
_entity_poly.pdbx_seq_one_letter_code
_entity_poly.pdbx_strand_id
1 'polypeptide(L)' 'MDTEDLSRYVLAHELGVGSFGKVMYGIDRESGEEVAIKTMRTNQMGSLVSEREVK' A
#
# COMPACT_ATOMS: atom_id res chain seq x y z
N MET A 1 -8.91 0.34 15.49
CA MET A 1 -8.11 1.29 14.69
C MET A 1 -6.98 0.47 14.10
N ASP A 2 -7.34 -0.30 13.09
CA ASP A 2 -6.48 -1.26 12.41
C ASP A 2 -5.51 -0.47 11.54
N THR A 3 -4.47 0.02 12.18
CA THR A 3 -3.33 0.61 11.50
C THR A 3 -2.57 -0.60 10.98
N GLU A 4 -2.89 -1.05 9.76
CA GLU A 4 -2.18 -2.17 9.15
C GLU A 4 -0.68 -1.91 9.26
N ASP A 5 -0.01 -2.87 9.88
CA ASP A 5 1.35 -2.71 10.33
C ASP A 5 2.29 -2.73 9.11
N LEU A 6 2.60 -1.54 8.60
CA LEU A 6 3.54 -1.34 7.49
C LEU A 6 4.92 -1.95 7.78
N SER A 7 5.23 -2.36 9.02
CA SER A 7 6.48 -3.08 9.33
C SER A 7 6.58 -4.46 8.68
N ARG A 8 5.46 -5.02 8.22
CA ARG A 8 5.42 -6.26 7.42
C ARG A 8 6.10 -6.12 6.07
N TYR A 9 6.19 -4.90 5.54
CA TYR A 9 6.70 -4.67 4.19
C TYR A 9 8.04 -3.93 4.19
N VAL A 10 8.96 -4.37 3.34
CA VAL A 10 10.14 -3.56 2.97
C VAL A 10 9.72 -2.66 1.81
N LEU A 11 9.62 -1.36 2.04
CA LEU A 11 9.42 -0.38 0.97
C LEU A 11 10.75 -0.11 0.26
N ALA A 12 10.76 -0.17 -1.08
CA ALA A 12 11.96 0.14 -1.86
C ALA A 12 11.82 1.46 -2.63
N HIS A 13 11.32 1.42 -3.86
CA HIS A 13 11.23 2.59 -4.74
C HIS A 13 9.79 2.86 -5.16
N GLU A 14 9.53 4.09 -5.59
CA GLU A 14 8.23 4.50 -6.11
C GLU A 14 7.99 3.87 -7.49
N LEU A 15 6.80 3.31 -7.70
CA LEU A 15 6.36 2.79 -9.00
C LEU A 15 5.55 3.84 -9.77
N GLY A 16 4.84 4.72 -9.07
CA GLY A 16 4.14 5.83 -9.72
C GLY A 16 3.30 6.68 -8.78
N VAL A 17 2.87 7.84 -9.29
CA VAL A 17 2.02 8.80 -8.58
C VAL A 17 0.76 9.05 -9.40
N GLY A 18 -0.39 8.96 -8.74
CA GLY A 18 -1.69 9.35 -9.28
C GLY A 18 -2.34 10.45 -8.45
N SER A 19 -3.49 10.93 -8.93
CA SER A 19 -4.22 12.05 -8.29
C SER A 19 -4.60 11.79 -6.82
N PHE A 20 -4.75 10.51 -6.44
CA PHE A 20 -5.23 10.10 -5.12
C PHE A 20 -4.15 9.52 -4.20
N GLY A 21 -2.90 9.39 -4.68
CA GLY A 21 -1.88 8.69 -3.93
C GLY A 21 -0.66 8.30 -4.74
N LYS A 22 0.28 7.62 -4.09
CA LYS A 22 1.45 7.03 -4.73
C LYS A 22 1.51 5.54 -4.50
N VAL A 23 2.03 4.81 -5.47
CA VAL A 23 2.27 3.38 -5.43
C VAL A 23 3.76 3.15 -5.23
N MET A 24 4.10 2.36 -4.22
CA MET A 24 5.46 1.95 -3.89
C MET A 24 5.65 0.48 -4.20
N TYR A 25 6.82 0.12 -4.70
CA TYR A 25 7.25 -1.27 -4.71
C TYR A 25 7.66 -1.68 -3.30
N GLY A 26 7.30 -2.90 -2.90
CA GLY A 26 7.79 -3.48 -1.68
C GLY A 26 7.91 -5.00 -1.74
N ILE A 27 8.50 -5.55 -0.68
CA ILE A 27 8.61 -6.98 -0.45
C ILE A 27 7.85 -7.31 0.84
N ASP A 28 6.95 -8.29 0.77
CA ASP A 28 6.35 -8.90 1.95
C ASP A 28 7.43 -9.70 2.71
N ARG A 29 7.69 -9.35 3.97
CA ARG A 29 8.75 -10.00 4.76
C ARG A 29 8.42 -11.43 5.17
N GLU A 30 7.15 -11.79 5.19
CA GLU A 30 6.69 -13.11 5.60
C GLU A 30 6.77 -14.10 4.42
N SER A 31 6.24 -13.73 3.25
CA SER A 31 6.26 -14.60 2.07
C SER A 31 7.49 -14.41 1.18
N GLY A 32 8.14 -13.25 1.25
CA GLY A 32 9.21 -12.86 0.34
C GLY A 32 8.73 -12.38 -1.04
N GLU A 33 7.41 -12.23 -1.23
CA GLU A 33 6.82 -11.86 -2.52
C GLU A 33 6.92 -10.36 -2.79
N GLU A 34 7.01 -10.04 -4.08
CA GLU A 34 6.98 -8.66 -4.58
C GLU A 34 5.54 -8.13 -4.58
N VAL A 35 5.34 -6.94 -4.01
CA VAL A 35 4.01 -6.32 -3.85
C VAL A 35 4.02 -4.85 -4.25
N ALA A 36 2.86 -4.35 -4.69
CA ALA A 36 2.61 -2.94 -4.93
C ALA A 36 1.78 -2.35 -3.78
N ILE A 37 2.31 -1.34 -3.09
CA ILE A 37 1.69 -0.72 -1.92
C ILE A 37 1.18 0.67 -2.29
N LYS A 38 -0.14 0.83 -2.36
CA LYS A 38 -0.80 2.10 -2.69
C LYS A 38 -1.08 2.91 -1.42
N THR A 39 -0.30 3.98 -1.23
CA THR A 39 -0.57 4.95 -0.18
C THR A 39 -1.53 6.02 -0.70
N MET A 40 -2.70 6.14 -0.07
CA MET A 40 -3.68 7.16 -0.45
C MET A 40 -3.42 8.44 0.35
N ARG A 41 -3.55 9.60 -0.30
CA ARG A 41 -3.59 10.89 0.39
C ARG A 41 -4.96 11.01 1.04
N THR A 42 -5.09 10.59 2.29
CA THR A 42 -6.28 10.91 3.07
C THR A 42 -6.23 12.39 3.43
N ASN A 43 -6.90 13.20 2.61
CA ASN A 43 -7.62 14.34 3.16
C ASN A 43 -8.52 13.82 4.28
N GLN A 44 -8.69 14.56 5.37
CA GLN A 44 -9.27 14.11 6.65
C GLN A 44 -10.76 13.67 6.61
N MET A 45 -11.28 13.18 5.48
CA MET A 45 -12.61 12.59 5.30
C MET A 45 -12.55 11.45 4.27
N GLY A 46 -12.66 10.20 4.74
CA GLY A 46 -13.04 9.07 3.90
C GLY A 46 -12.03 7.92 3.86
N SER A 47 -12.41 6.81 4.48
CA SER A 47 -11.72 5.52 4.64
C SER A 47 -10.86 5.03 3.46
N LEU A 48 -9.70 4.48 3.81
CA LEU A 48 -8.97 3.52 2.97
C LEU A 48 -9.85 2.28 2.78
N VAL A 49 -10.30 2.03 1.55
CA VAL A 49 -10.98 0.77 1.20
C VAL A 49 -9.95 -0.12 0.54
N SER A 50 -9.65 -1.25 1.18
CA SER A 50 -8.81 -2.31 0.60
C SER A 50 -9.65 -3.07 -0.43
N GLU A 51 -9.37 -2.88 -1.71
CA GLU A 51 -9.94 -3.69 -2.79
C GLU A 51 -9.08 -4.94 -2.96
N ARG A 52 -9.64 -6.11 -2.63
CA ARG A 52 -9.04 -7.40 -2.94
C ARG A 52 -9.39 -7.77 -4.37
N GLU A 53 -8.39 -8.05 -5.21
CA GLU A 53 -8.62 -8.70 -6.50
C GLU A 53 -9.23 -10.08 -6.27
N VAL A 54 -10.42 -10.29 -6.84
CA VAL A 54 -11.06 -11.60 -6.94
C VAL A 54 -10.58 -12.21 -8.25
N LYS A 55 -9.92 -13.37 -8.15
CA LYS A 55 -9.49 -14.19 -9.28
C LYS A 55 -10.66 -14.88 -9.96
#